data_AF-A0A6P3Z130-F1
#
_entry.id   AF-A0A6P3Z130-F1
#
_cell.length_a   1.000
_cell.length_b   1.000
_cell.length_c   1.000
_cell.angle_alpha   90.00
_cell.angle_beta   90.00
_cell.angle_gamma   90.00
#
_symmetry.space_group_name_H-M   'P 1'
#
loop_
_entity.id
_entity.type
_entity.pdbx_description
1 polymer ?
#
loop_
_entity_poly.entity_id
_entity_poly.type
_entity_poly.pdbx_seq_one_letter_code
_entity_poly.pdbx_strand_id
1 'polypeptide(L)'
;MERPIGEKSGEVLDGSNIMELVGNEKVFSNFVEHKFKELDTDRDGQLSVKELQPAVADIGVALGLPAQGSSPDSDHIYSEVLDEFTHGGKEKVSKTEFKEVLLSILLL
;
A
#
# COMPACT_ATOMS: atom_id res chain seq x y z
N MET A 1 -38.00 9.55 19.46
CA MET A 1 -37.71 9.72 18.03
C MET A 1 -36.20 9.67 17.90
N GLU A 2 -35.66 8.47 17.72
CA GLU A 2 -34.21 8.23 17.70
C GLU A 2 -33.76 8.11 16.24
N ARG A 3 -32.69 8.83 15.90
CA ARG A 3 -32.20 9.01 14.52
C ARG A 3 -31.52 7.72 14.04
N PRO A 4 -31.62 7.34 12.75
CA PRO A 4 -30.89 6.18 12.25
C PRO A 4 -29.40 6.49 12.19
N ILE A 5 -28.60 5.57 12.72
CA ILE A 5 -27.14 5.58 12.62
C ILE A 5 -26.83 5.23 11.16
N GLY A 6 -26.24 6.18 10.43
CA GLY A 6 -25.84 5.94 9.05
C GLY A 6 -24.85 4.79 8.98
N GLU A 7 -25.22 3.74 8.25
CA GLU A 7 -24.28 2.73 7.77
C GLU A 7 -23.15 3.46 7.03
N LYS A 8 -21.97 3.51 7.65
CA LYS A 8 -20.74 3.61 6.88
C LYS A 8 -20.67 2.33 6.06
N SER A 9 -21.00 2.44 4.77
CA SER A 9 -20.63 1.48 3.75
C SER A 9 -19.11 1.48 3.63
N GLY A 10 -18.42 0.91 4.63
CA GLY A 10 -17.12 0.34 4.39
C GLY A 10 -17.40 -0.87 3.52
N GLU A 11 -17.13 -0.75 2.23
CA GLU A 11 -17.05 -1.92 1.37
C GLU A 11 -16.04 -2.85 2.06
N VAL A 12 -16.56 -3.90 2.68
CA VAL A 12 -15.72 -4.98 3.18
C VAL A 12 -15.15 -5.58 1.92
N LEU A 13 -13.92 -5.19 1.57
CA LEU A 13 -13.16 -5.80 0.50
C LEU A 13 -12.93 -7.24 0.94
N ASP A 14 -13.86 -8.12 0.56
CA ASP A 14 -13.63 -9.53 0.71
C ASP A 14 -12.44 -9.93 -0.18
N GLY A 15 -11.72 -10.97 0.23
CA GLY A 15 -10.51 -11.41 -0.49
C GLY A 15 -10.79 -11.75 -1.96
N SER A 16 -12.04 -11.98 -2.37
CA SER A 16 -12.42 -12.25 -3.76
C SER A 16 -12.10 -11.10 -4.69
N ASN A 17 -12.32 -9.84 -4.26
CA ASN A 17 -11.97 -8.68 -5.08
C ASN A 17 -10.45 -8.57 -5.30
N ILE A 18 -9.65 -8.95 -4.30
CA ILE A 18 -8.19 -9.02 -4.42
C ILE A 18 -7.80 -10.13 -5.40
N MET A 19 -8.40 -11.32 -5.27
CA MET A 19 -8.16 -12.45 -6.18
C MET A 19 -8.53 -12.13 -7.63
N GLU A 20 -9.63 -11.41 -7.88
CA GLU A 20 -10.01 -10.97 -9.23
C GLU A 20 -9.00 -9.98 -9.81
N LEU A 21 -8.54 -9.01 -8.99
CA LEU A 21 -7.54 -8.03 -9.39
C LEU A 21 -6.22 -8.70 -9.79
N VAL A 22 -5.65 -9.52 -8.90
CA VAL A 22 -4.35 -10.19 -9.13
C VAL A 22 -4.44 -11.30 -10.18
N GLY A 23 -5.61 -11.94 -10.32
CA GLY A 23 -5.86 -12.97 -11.34
C GLY A 23 -5.92 -12.43 -12.77
N ASN A 24 -6.12 -11.11 -12.94
CA ASN A 24 -6.10 -10.45 -14.23
C ASN A 24 -4.82 -9.62 -14.41
N GLU A 25 -3.80 -10.23 -15.02
CA GLU A 25 -2.47 -9.62 -15.20
C GLU A 25 -2.52 -8.21 -15.81
N LYS A 26 -3.40 -7.99 -16.79
CA LYS A 26 -3.52 -6.69 -17.48
C LYS A 26 -4.11 -5.63 -16.55
N VAL A 27 -5.16 -5.97 -15.80
CA VAL A 27 -5.79 -5.05 -14.85
C VAL A 27 -4.82 -4.74 -13.72
N PHE A 28 -4.17 -5.77 -13.15
CA PHE A 28 -3.16 -5.58 -12.12
C PHE A 28 -1.98 -4.74 -12.61
N SER A 29 -1.46 -5.00 -13.81
CA SER A 29 -0.34 -4.23 -14.36
C SER A 29 -0.70 -2.76 -14.62
N ASN A 30 -1.95 -2.47 -15.04
CA ASN A 30 -2.44 -1.11 -15.19
C ASN A 30 -2.62 -0.41 -13.84
N PHE A 31 -3.12 -1.12 -12.83
CA PHE A 31 -3.23 -0.62 -11.46
C PHE A 31 -1.84 -0.25 -10.91
N VAL A 32 -0.87 -1.15 -11.06
CA VAL A 32 0.53 -0.94 -10.67
C VAL A 32 1.12 0.27 -11.40
N GLU A 33 0.93 0.38 -12.72
CA GLU A 33 1.41 1.53 -13.50
C GLU A 33 0.83 2.86 -12.99
N HIS A 34 -0.47 2.89 -12.72
CA HIS A 34 -1.12 4.09 -12.22
C HIS A 34 -0.58 4.48 -10.84
N LYS A 35 -0.56 3.51 -9.91
CA LYS A 35 -0.09 3.73 -8.54
C LYS A 35 1.38 4.13 -8.52
N PHE A 36 2.22 3.48 -9.32
CA PHE A 36 3.64 3.84 -9.42
C PHE A 36 3.81 5.30 -9.87
N LYS A 37 3.08 5.74 -10.91
CA LYS A 37 3.13 7.14 -11.37
C LYS A 37 2.61 8.16 -10.37
N GLU A 38 1.65 7.77 -9.53
CA GLU A 38 1.15 8.64 -8.45
C GLU A 38 2.21 8.83 -7.36
N LEU A 39 3.01 7.79 -7.09
CA LEU A 39 4.04 7.79 -6.06
C LEU A 39 5.37 8.38 -6.55
N ASP A 40 5.74 8.18 -7.81
CA ASP A 40 6.96 8.72 -8.43
C ASP A 40 6.81 10.22 -8.70
N THR A 41 6.88 10.99 -7.62
CA THR A 41 6.60 12.43 -7.61
C THR A 41 7.71 13.24 -8.26
N ASP A 42 8.95 12.78 -8.15
CA ASP A 42 10.10 13.40 -8.79
C ASP A 42 10.31 12.95 -10.25
N ARG A 43 9.60 11.89 -10.67
CA ARG A 43 9.56 11.33 -12.04
C ARG A 43 10.91 10.81 -12.50
N ASP A 44 11.70 10.26 -11.59
CA ASP A 44 12.98 9.65 -11.91
C ASP A 44 12.86 8.18 -12.36
N GLY A 45 11.65 7.61 -12.31
CA GLY A 45 11.34 6.24 -12.71
C GLY A 45 11.57 5.21 -11.61
N GLN A 46 11.82 5.63 -10.37
CA GLN A 46 11.98 4.81 -9.18
C GLN A 46 11.20 5.42 -8.02
N LEU A 47 10.92 4.61 -6.99
CA LEU A 47 10.28 5.09 -5.77
C LEU A 47 11.28 5.11 -4.63
N SER A 48 11.51 6.29 -4.07
CA SER A 48 12.26 6.43 -2.82
C SER A 48 11.40 6.03 -1.61
N VAL A 49 12.05 5.77 -0.47
CA VAL A 49 11.34 5.55 0.81
C VAL A 49 10.37 6.70 1.13
N LYS A 50 10.77 7.94 0.83
CA LYS A 50 9.94 9.14 1.07
C LYS A 50 8.67 9.16 0.23
N GLU A 51 8.71 8.57 -0.96
CA GLU A 51 7.57 8.48 -1.87
C GLU A 51 6.64 7.32 -1.53
N LEU A 52 7.18 6.22 -0.98
CA LEU A 52 6.39 5.09 -0.49
C LEU A 52 5.68 5.40 0.84
N GLN A 53 6.33 6.17 1.71
CA GLN A 53 5.88 6.39 3.09
C GLN A 53 4.42 6.89 3.22
N PRO A 54 3.93 7.86 2.41
CA PRO A 54 2.54 8.29 2.48
C PRO A 54 1.54 7.17 2.14
N ALA A 55 1.83 6.35 1.13
CA ALA A 55 0.95 5.24 0.74
C ALA A 55 0.90 4.15 1.83
N VAL A 56 2.03 3.83 2.44
CA VAL A 56 2.08 2.87 3.55
C VAL A 56 1.31 3.42 4.76
N ALA A 57 1.45 4.72 5.06
CA ALA A 57 0.69 5.38 6.12
C ALA A 57 -0.82 5.31 5.87
N ASP A 58 -1.27 5.60 4.65
CA ASP A 58 -2.67 5.54 4.25
C ASP A 58 -3.26 4.13 4.39
N ILE A 59 -2.50 3.10 4.02
CA ILE A 59 -2.89 1.68 4.24
C ILE A 59 -3.01 1.40 5.74
N GLY A 60 -2.04 1.82 6.55
CA GLY A 60 -2.10 1.64 7.98
C GLY A 60 -3.35 2.27 8.60
N VAL A 61 -3.69 3.49 8.20
CA VAL A 61 -4.94 4.16 8.63
C VAL A 61 -6.17 3.37 8.20
N ALA A 62 -6.21 2.85 6.97
CA ALA A 62 -7.31 2.03 6.48
C ALA A 62 -7.48 0.73 7.27
N LEU A 63 -6.39 0.16 7.78
CA LEU A 63 -6.38 -1.03 8.63
C LEU A 63 -6.59 -0.73 10.12
N GLY A 64 -6.71 0.54 10.50
CA GLY A 64 -6.87 0.95 11.91
C GLY A 64 -5.58 0.88 12.73
N LEU A 65 -4.41 0.86 12.06
CA LEU A 65 -3.12 1.01 12.74
C LEU A 65 -2.99 2.42 13.33
N PRO A 66 -2.31 2.58 14.49
CA PRO A 66 -1.95 3.90 14.99
C PRO A 66 -1.04 4.62 13.99
N ALA A 67 -1.10 5.95 13.95
CA ALA A 67 -0.27 6.74 13.04
C ALA A 67 1.23 6.50 13.25
N GLN A 68 2.02 6.55 12.18
CA GLN A 68 3.48 6.55 12.27
C GLN A 68 3.94 7.72 13.16
N GLY A 69 4.89 7.46 14.05
CA GLY A 69 5.42 8.38 15.06
C GLY A 69 4.63 8.41 16.37
N SER A 70 3.53 7.66 16.49
CA SER A 70 2.71 7.65 17.71
C SER A 70 3.28 6.76 18.82
N SER A 71 4.02 5.70 18.48
CA SER A 71 4.71 4.82 19.41
C SER A 71 5.85 4.05 18.72
N PRO A 72 6.85 3.55 19.47
CA PRO A 72 7.91 2.71 18.92
C PRO A 72 7.40 1.46 18.19
N ASP A 73 6.32 0.85 18.69
CA ASP A 73 5.71 -0.33 18.08
C ASP A 73 5.08 0.00 16.72
N SER A 74 4.41 1.15 16.61
CA SER A 74 3.82 1.59 15.35
C SER A 74 4.92 1.91 14.34
N ASP A 75 5.96 2.63 14.77
CA ASP A 75 7.13 2.93 13.94
C ASP A 75 7.80 1.67 13.42
N HIS A 76 7.88 0.62 14.25
CA HIS A 76 8.44 -0.67 13.83
C HIS A 76 7.60 -1.31 12.72
N ILE A 77 6.27 -1.38 12.87
CA ILE A 77 5.39 -1.93 11.83
C ILE A 77 5.54 -1.20 10.50
N TYR A 78 5.56 0.15 10.52
CA TYR A 78 5.77 0.93 9.30
C TYR A 78 7.16 0.71 8.70
N SER A 79 8.19 0.57 9.53
CA SER A 79 9.55 0.27 9.05
C SER A 79 9.64 -1.11 8.39
N GLU A 80 9.03 -2.15 8.96
CA GLU A 80 9.02 -3.50 8.37
C GLU A 80 8.38 -3.50 6.98
N VAL A 81 7.23 -2.82 6.82
CA VAL A 81 6.57 -2.75 5.52
C VAL A 81 7.43 -2.00 4.49
N LEU A 82 8.08 -0.89 4.87
CA LEU A 82 8.98 -0.17 3.97
C LEU A 82 10.23 -0.98 3.61
N ASP A 83 10.74 -1.78 4.55
CA ASP A 83 11.88 -2.66 4.34
C ASP A 83 11.58 -3.77 3.33
N GLU A 84 10.34 -4.28 3.29
CA GLU A 84 9.89 -5.24 2.26
C GLU A 84 9.98 -4.64 0.85
N PHE A 85 9.58 -3.38 0.65
CA PHE A 85 9.73 -2.71 -0.65
C PHE A 85 11.20 -2.45 -0.99
N THR A 86 12.00 -2.06 -0.02
CA THR A 86 13.41 -1.69 -0.22
C THR A 86 14.38 -2.87 -0.15
N HIS A 87 13.89 -4.10 0.04
CA HIS A 87 14.72 -5.28 0.27
C HIS A 87 15.77 -5.06 1.39
N GLY A 88 15.36 -4.37 2.47
CA GLY A 88 16.17 -4.14 3.66
C GLY A 88 17.34 -3.17 3.49
N GLY A 89 17.29 -2.23 2.54
CA GLY A 89 18.30 -1.17 2.46
C GLY A 89 18.51 -0.48 1.12
N LYS A 90 17.75 -0.81 0.06
CA LYS A 90 17.79 -0.02 -1.17
C LYS A 90 17.15 1.34 -0.95
N GLU A 91 17.83 2.40 -1.36
CA GLU A 91 17.28 3.76 -1.25
C GLU A 91 16.09 3.99 -2.20
N LYS A 92 16.05 3.26 -3.32
CA LYS A 92 15.06 3.38 -4.39
C LYS A 92 14.60 2.01 -4.88
N VAL A 93 13.34 1.97 -5.35
CA VAL A 93 12.64 0.77 -5.80
C VAL A 93 12.18 0.98 -7.24
N SER A 94 12.55 0.07 -8.15
CA SER A 94 12.06 0.11 -9.53
C SER A 94 10.58 -0.29 -9.61
N LYS A 95 9.94 0.05 -10.73
CA LYS A 95 8.55 -0.39 -10.98
C LYS A 95 8.37 -1.90 -10.94
N THR A 96 9.35 -2.67 -11.41
CA THR A 96 9.28 -4.14 -11.39
C THR A 96 9.29 -4.65 -9.96
N GLU A 97 10.20 -4.16 -9.13
CA GLU A 97 10.28 -4.54 -7.71
C GLU A 97 9.02 -4.12 -6.96
N PHE A 98 8.51 -2.91 -7.20
CA PHE A 98 7.24 -2.45 -6.64
C PHE A 98 6.08 -3.38 -7.00
N LYS A 99 6.00 -3.84 -8.26
CA LYS A 99 4.99 -4.81 -8.71
C LYS A 99 5.09 -6.13 -7.95
N GLU A 100 6.30 -6.67 -7.82
CA GLU A 100 6.56 -7.97 -7.18
C GLU A 100 6.21 -7.95 -5.70
N VAL A 101 6.66 -6.92 -4.97
CA VAL A 101 6.37 -6.77 -3.55
C VAL A 101 4.87 -6.54 -3.32
N LEU A 102 4.24 -5.68 -4.13
CA LEU A 102 2.80 -5.45 -4.01
C LEU A 102 1.99 -6.73 -4.28
N LEU A 103 2.40 -7.53 -5.26
CA LEU A 103 1.77 -8.83 -5.53
C LEU A 103 1.97 -9.80 -4.36
N SER A 104 3.16 -9.83 -3.77
CA SER A 104 3.46 -10.65 -2.59
C SER A 104 2.51 -10.30 -1.43
N ILE A 105 2.40 -9.01 -1.09
CA ILE A 105 1.55 -8.52 0.00
C ILE A 105 0.07 -8.87 -0.22
N LEU A 106 -0.44 -8.75 -1.46
CA LEU A 106 -1.84 -9.04 -1.79
C LEU A 106 -2.18 -10.53 -1.84
N LEU A 107 -1.17 -11.41 -1.86
CA LEU A 107 -1.34 -12.87 -1.95
C LEU A 107 -1.00 -13.61 -0.65
N LEU A 108 -0.58 -12.89 0.41
CA LEU A 108 -0.42 -13.44 1.77
C LEU A 108 -1.76 -13.91 2.34
#